data_AF-A0A0G1C9H5-F1
#
_entry.id   AF-A0A0G1C9H5-F1
#
_cell.length_a   1.000
_cell.length_b   1.000
_cell.length_c   1.000
_cell.angle_alpha   90.00
_cell.angle_beta   90.00
_cell.angle_gamma   90.00
#
_symmetry.space_group_name_H-M   'P 1'
#
loop_
_entity.id
_entity.type
_entity.pdbx_description
1 polymer ?
#
loop_
_entity_poly.entity_id
_entity_poly.type
_entity_poly.pdbx_seq_one_letter_code
_entity_poly.pdbx_strand_id
1 'polypeptide(L)'
;MPAKNFPVGEPVKIEEGMGVREIASELRVKGYIKSRSLFKLIVIVAGKARDLKAGEYYFDEPLSVIDIARKISNGAHGIPSVKITIPEGFNLDGIAQLFEKHGMFRAEDFYAAAGKPGASNLALADFSSASDILREKPSGASLEGYLFPDTYFFYKNDSPESAVRKMLENFNKKISEDLRREVRESGKNFYEILTLASLLEEEAFEDEDRRIIAGILWKRIEAGMPLQVDAKVQTG
;
A
#
# COMPACT_ATOMS: atom_id res chain seq x y z
N MET A 1 -13.94 32.62 3.58
CA MET A 1 -14.01 32.71 2.10
C MET A 1 -12.66 32.39 1.47
N PRO A 2 -12.62 31.59 0.39
CA PRO A 2 -11.41 31.25 -0.36
C PRO A 2 -10.80 32.44 -1.13
N ALA A 3 -9.54 32.32 -1.53
CA ALA A 3 -8.86 33.27 -2.42
C ALA A 3 -9.53 33.36 -3.80
N LYS A 4 -9.46 34.53 -4.47
CA LYS A 4 -10.16 34.77 -5.75
C LYS A 4 -9.54 33.97 -6.91
N ASN A 5 -8.22 33.79 -6.91
CA ASN A 5 -7.46 33.03 -7.89
C ASN A 5 -6.78 31.85 -7.18
N PHE A 6 -7.60 30.96 -6.61
CA PHE A 6 -7.08 29.83 -5.85
C PHE A 6 -6.52 28.77 -6.83
N PRO A 7 -5.25 28.31 -6.68
CA PRO A 7 -4.66 27.30 -7.55
C PRO A 7 -5.20 25.92 -7.18
N VAL A 8 -6.28 25.51 -7.82
CA VAL A 8 -6.82 24.15 -7.66
C VAL A 8 -5.95 23.19 -8.46
N GLY A 9 -5.61 22.06 -7.85
CA GLY A 9 -4.90 20.98 -8.53
C GLY A 9 -3.38 21.15 -8.59
N GLU A 10 -2.84 22.22 -8.04
CA GLU A 10 -1.40 22.42 -7.88
C GLU A 10 -1.03 22.16 -6.41
N PRO A 11 0.02 21.36 -6.12
CA PRO A 11 0.49 21.21 -4.76
C PRO A 11 1.28 22.45 -4.30
N VAL A 12 1.15 22.81 -3.03
CA VAL A 12 2.09 23.71 -2.36
C VAL A 12 3.04 22.90 -1.49
N LYS A 13 4.33 22.96 -1.81
CA LYS A 13 5.38 22.35 -1.01
C LYS A 13 5.70 23.20 0.22
N ILE A 14 5.71 22.57 1.39
CA ILE A 14 6.22 23.12 2.65
C ILE A 14 7.49 22.35 2.98
N GLU A 15 8.63 23.03 2.98
CA GLU A 15 9.92 22.43 3.26
C GLU A 15 10.12 22.20 4.77
N GLU A 16 10.97 21.23 5.10
CA GLU A 16 11.33 20.95 6.48
C GLU A 16 12.06 22.17 7.09
N GLY A 17 11.67 22.52 8.32
CA GLY A 17 12.21 23.69 9.01
C GLY A 17 11.52 25.02 8.69
N MET A 18 10.59 25.08 7.72
CA MET A 18 9.84 26.31 7.45
C MET A 18 9.01 26.75 8.66
N GLY A 19 9.18 28.00 9.08
CA GLY A 19 8.40 28.60 10.15
C GLY A 19 6.99 29.02 9.70
N VAL A 20 6.07 29.17 10.65
CA VAL A 20 4.68 29.63 10.38
C VAL A 20 4.61 30.93 9.57
N ARG A 21 5.59 31.83 9.71
CA ARG A 21 5.66 33.09 8.96
C ARG A 21 6.01 32.86 7.49
N GLU A 22 6.94 31.95 7.22
CA GLU A 22 7.40 31.60 5.87
C GLU A 22 6.29 30.87 5.13
N ILE A 23 5.66 29.88 5.77
CA ILE A 23 4.52 29.14 5.22
C ILE A 23 3.38 30.11 4.88
N ALA A 24 3.05 31.05 5.79
CA ALA A 24 2.02 32.05 5.51
C ALA A 24 2.38 32.94 4.31
N SER A 25 3.67 33.29 4.15
CA SER A 25 4.14 34.08 3.02
C SER A 25 4.01 33.31 1.71
N GLU A 26 4.49 32.06 1.70
CA GLU A 26 4.45 31.16 0.56
C GLU A 26 3.02 30.94 0.06
N LEU A 27 2.11 30.59 0.97
CA LEU A 27 0.68 30.41 0.66
C LEU A 27 0.03 31.69 0.12
N ARG A 28 0.48 32.87 0.57
CA ARG A 28 -0.07 34.15 0.09
C ARG A 28 0.44 34.48 -1.31
N VAL A 29 1.74 34.29 -1.54
CA VAL A 29 2.39 34.54 -2.84
C VAL A 29 1.80 33.64 -3.91
N LYS A 30 1.64 32.34 -3.60
CA LYS A 30 1.01 31.37 -4.50
C LYS A 30 -0.51 31.47 -4.59
N GLY A 31 -1.14 32.40 -3.86
CA GLY A 31 -2.58 32.67 -4.01
C GLY A 31 -3.53 31.73 -3.24
N TYR A 32 -3.04 30.80 -2.41
CA TYR A 32 -3.88 29.91 -1.59
C TYR A 32 -4.63 30.66 -0.48
N ILE A 33 -4.02 31.68 0.14
CA ILE A 33 -4.65 32.45 1.22
C ILE A 33 -4.80 33.94 0.87
N LYS A 34 -5.84 34.58 1.43
CA LYS A 34 -6.02 36.04 1.34
C LYS A 34 -5.21 36.81 2.39
N SER A 35 -5.03 36.23 3.58
CA SER A 35 -4.43 36.93 4.73
C SER A 35 -3.41 36.07 5.46
N ARG A 36 -2.14 36.52 5.43
CA ARG A 36 -1.03 35.93 6.19
C ARG A 36 -1.28 36.00 7.69
N SER A 37 -1.83 37.11 8.17
CA SER A 37 -2.07 37.34 9.59
C SER A 37 -3.14 36.42 10.15
N LEU A 38 -4.22 36.18 9.38
CA LEU A 38 -5.29 35.27 9.79
C LEU A 38 -4.79 33.82 9.86
N PHE A 39 -4.02 33.37 8.87
CA PHE A 39 -3.40 32.06 8.89
C PHE A 39 -2.52 31.88 10.14
N LYS A 40 -1.60 32.83 10.39
CA LYS A 40 -0.72 32.79 11.58
C LYS A 40 -1.52 32.76 12.87
N LEU A 41 -2.54 33.60 13.00
CA LEU A 41 -3.37 33.66 14.21
C LEU A 41 -4.02 32.30 14.50
N ILE A 42 -4.61 31.67 13.49
CA ILE A 42 -5.29 30.38 13.64
C ILE A 42 -4.30 29.28 14.05
N VAL A 43 -3.14 29.22 13.39
CA VAL A 43 -2.09 28.24 13.70
C VAL A 43 -1.56 28.43 15.14
N ILE A 44 -1.37 29.68 15.58
CA ILE A 44 -0.90 30.00 16.93
C ILE A 44 -1.96 29.64 17.98
N VAL A 45 -3.22 30.04 17.77
CA VAL A 45 -4.34 29.75 18.68
C VAL A 45 -4.60 28.25 18.78
N ALA A 46 -4.41 27.50 17.70
CA ALA A 46 -4.50 26.04 17.71
C ALA A 46 -3.36 25.35 18.49
N GLY A 47 -2.32 26.08 18.92
CA GLY A 47 -1.14 25.53 19.58
C GLY A 47 -0.20 24.77 18.63
N LYS A 48 -0.43 24.82 17.31
CA LYS A 48 0.25 23.99 16.31
C LYS A 48 1.35 24.71 15.54
N ALA A 49 1.77 25.88 16.00
CA ALA A 49 2.79 26.69 15.32
C ALA A 49 4.16 26.01 15.19
N ARG A 50 4.48 25.04 16.06
CA ARG A 50 5.70 24.22 16.01
C ARG A 50 5.48 22.85 15.37
N ASP A 51 4.23 22.48 15.08
CA ASP A 51 3.84 21.14 14.61
C ASP A 51 3.38 21.14 13.15
N LEU A 52 3.60 22.23 12.42
CA LEU A 52 3.30 22.29 11.00
C LEU A 52 4.13 21.24 10.26
N LYS A 53 3.46 20.29 9.63
CA LYS A 53 4.11 19.16 8.97
C LYS A 53 4.64 19.59 7.61
N ALA A 54 5.91 19.34 7.36
CA ALA A 54 6.51 19.47 6.03
C ALA A 54 5.88 18.47 5.06
N GLY A 55 5.88 18.82 3.78
CA GLY A 55 5.34 17.99 2.70
C GLY A 55 4.55 18.81 1.68
N GLU A 56 3.99 18.11 0.70
CA GLU A 56 3.16 18.72 -0.33
C GLU A 56 1.70 18.73 0.10
N TYR A 57 1.04 19.88 -0.04
CA TYR A 57 -0.37 20.04 0.26
C TYR A 57 -1.14 20.34 -1.02
N TYR A 58 -2.05 19.44 -1.35
CA TYR A 58 -2.91 19.52 -2.51
C TYR A 58 -4.32 19.97 -2.12
N PHE A 59 -4.91 20.78 -2.98
CA PHE A 59 -6.25 21.33 -2.80
C PHE A 59 -7.06 21.09 -4.08
N ASP A 60 -8.04 20.21 -3.96
CA ASP A 60 -9.00 19.80 -4.99
C ASP A 60 -10.16 20.81 -5.17
N GLU A 61 -10.34 21.70 -4.19
CA GLU A 61 -11.28 22.81 -4.25
C GLU A 61 -10.75 24.06 -3.53
N PRO A 62 -11.29 25.26 -3.82
CA PRO A 62 -10.92 26.48 -3.12
C PRO A 62 -11.29 26.45 -1.63
N LEU A 63 -10.28 26.43 -0.76
CA LEU A 63 -10.48 26.42 0.69
C LEU A 63 -10.38 27.81 1.33
N SER A 64 -11.04 27.99 2.48
CA SER A 64 -10.88 29.18 3.28
C SER A 64 -9.53 29.19 4.02
N VAL A 65 -9.06 30.37 4.43
CA VAL A 65 -7.82 30.49 5.24
C VAL A 65 -7.86 29.63 6.50
N ILE A 66 -9.06 29.45 7.09
CA ILE A 66 -9.26 28.62 8.27
C ILE A 66 -9.06 27.14 7.94
N ASP A 67 -9.65 26.67 6.85
CA ASP A 67 -9.57 25.26 6.46
C ASP A 67 -8.16 24.89 6.00
N ILE A 68 -7.48 25.81 5.31
CA ILE A 68 -6.06 25.65 4.93
C ILE A 68 -5.18 25.57 6.18
N ALA A 69 -5.38 26.46 7.16
CA ALA A 69 -4.64 26.41 8.42
C ALA A 69 -4.86 25.08 9.14
N ARG A 70 -6.11 24.60 9.26
CA ARG A 70 -6.40 23.29 9.85
C ARG A 70 -5.78 22.14 9.06
N LYS A 71 -5.93 22.13 7.73
CA LYS A 71 -5.40 21.08 6.84
C LYS A 71 -3.88 20.95 7.00
N ILE A 72 -3.16 22.06 6.96
CA ILE A 72 -1.69 22.09 7.13
C ILE A 72 -1.29 21.73 8.57
N SER A 73 -1.96 22.29 9.58
CA SER A 73 -1.66 21.97 10.98
C SER A 73 -1.98 20.51 11.36
N ASN A 74 -2.84 19.83 10.60
CA ASN A 74 -3.14 18.42 10.81
C ASN A 74 -2.27 17.49 9.95
N GLY A 75 -1.37 18.01 9.10
CA GLY A 75 -0.63 17.17 8.15
C GLY A 75 -1.51 16.50 7.11
N ALA A 76 -2.68 17.06 6.83
CA ALA A 76 -3.60 16.52 5.84
C ALA A 76 -3.15 16.96 4.44
N HIS A 77 -2.09 16.32 3.93
CA HIS A 77 -1.46 16.60 2.64
C HIS A 77 -2.45 16.61 1.47
N GLY A 78 -3.53 15.83 1.54
CA GLY A 78 -4.61 15.89 0.55
C GLY A 78 -4.20 15.48 -0.86
N ILE A 79 -3.04 14.84 -1.01
CA ILE A 79 -2.57 14.27 -2.27
C ILE A 79 -3.70 13.32 -2.75
N PRO A 80 -4.23 13.52 -3.96
CA PRO A 80 -5.34 12.72 -4.45
C PRO A 80 -4.90 11.26 -4.46
N SER A 81 -5.59 10.46 -3.64
CA SER A 81 -5.34 9.03 -3.57
C SER A 81 -6.31 8.30 -4.49
N VAL A 82 -5.79 7.36 -5.25
CA VAL A 82 -6.54 6.38 -6.00
C VAL A 82 -6.92 5.26 -5.03
N LYS A 83 -8.24 5.09 -4.82
CA LYS A 83 -8.77 3.98 -4.04
C LYS A 83 -8.82 2.74 -4.93
N ILE A 84 -8.05 1.71 -4.58
CA ILE A 84 -8.00 0.44 -5.30
C ILE A 84 -8.37 -0.68 -4.33
N THR A 85 -9.41 -1.45 -4.66
CA THR A 85 -9.79 -2.66 -3.92
C THR A 85 -9.19 -3.87 -4.62
N ILE A 86 -8.48 -4.69 -3.86
CA ILE A 86 -7.89 -5.94 -4.31
C ILE A 86 -8.73 -7.07 -3.70
N PRO A 87 -9.55 -7.77 -4.49
CA PRO A 87 -10.38 -8.87 -4.00
C PRO A 87 -9.56 -10.07 -3.56
N GLU A 88 -10.16 -10.92 -2.73
CA GLU A 88 -9.59 -12.24 -2.40
C GLU A 88 -9.49 -13.13 -3.65
N GLY A 89 -8.55 -14.06 -3.64
CA GLY A 89 -8.25 -14.94 -4.79
C GLY A 89 -7.52 -14.27 -5.96
N PHE A 90 -7.21 -12.98 -5.88
CA PHE A 90 -6.40 -12.31 -6.90
C PHE A 90 -4.95 -12.76 -6.84
N ASN A 91 -4.42 -13.21 -7.97
CA ASN A 91 -3.00 -13.45 -8.15
C ASN A 91 -2.25 -12.16 -8.56
N LEU A 92 -0.92 -12.24 -8.68
CA LEU A 92 -0.11 -11.09 -9.11
C LEU A 92 -0.53 -10.50 -10.47
N ASP A 93 -1.09 -11.29 -11.38
CA ASP A 93 -1.61 -10.81 -12.67
C ASP A 93 -2.85 -9.95 -12.51
N GLY A 94 -3.83 -10.41 -11.72
CA GLY A 94 -5.02 -9.64 -11.43
C GLY A 94 -4.68 -8.31 -10.74
N ILE A 95 -3.72 -8.32 -9.82
CA ILE A 95 -3.27 -7.10 -9.13
C ILE A 95 -2.58 -6.14 -10.10
N ALA A 96 -1.67 -6.64 -10.94
CA ALA A 96 -0.96 -5.82 -11.93
C ALA A 96 -1.94 -5.12 -12.89
N GLN A 97 -2.92 -5.88 -13.41
CA GLN A 97 -3.97 -5.34 -14.29
C GLN A 97 -4.86 -4.32 -13.58
N LEU A 98 -5.15 -4.50 -12.28
CA LEU A 98 -5.88 -3.50 -11.51
C LEU A 98 -5.12 -2.19 -11.42
N PHE A 99 -3.82 -2.22 -11.14
CA PHE A 99 -2.99 -1.01 -11.09
C PHE A 99 -2.91 -0.31 -12.45
N GLU A 100 -2.72 -1.07 -13.53
CA GLU A 100 -2.66 -0.54 -14.88
C GLU A 100 -4.00 0.08 -15.32
N LYS A 101 -5.13 -0.59 -15.03
CA LYS A 101 -6.48 -0.07 -15.29
C LYS A 101 -6.76 1.25 -14.56
N HIS A 102 -6.20 1.44 -13.37
CA HIS A 102 -6.30 2.69 -12.63
C HIS A 102 -5.26 3.74 -13.05
N GLY A 103 -4.44 3.43 -14.07
CA GLY A 103 -3.40 4.32 -14.61
C GLY A 103 -2.37 4.69 -13.55
N MET A 104 -1.91 3.71 -12.78
CA MET A 104 -0.85 3.87 -11.78
C MET A 104 0.52 3.59 -12.37
N PHE A 105 0.75 2.35 -12.81
CA PHE A 105 1.97 1.89 -13.45
C PHE A 105 1.62 0.73 -14.39
N ARG A 106 2.54 0.37 -15.29
CA ARG A 106 2.32 -0.75 -16.21
C ARG A 106 2.37 -2.07 -15.46
N ALA A 107 1.68 -3.09 -15.99
CA ALA A 107 1.70 -4.41 -15.39
C ALA A 107 3.12 -4.98 -15.26
N GLU A 108 3.99 -4.72 -16.24
CA GLU A 108 5.37 -5.23 -16.24
C GLU A 108 6.23 -4.63 -15.12
N ASP A 109 6.03 -3.35 -14.82
CA ASP A 109 6.76 -2.66 -13.74
C ASP A 109 6.37 -3.25 -12.37
N PHE A 110 5.09 -3.60 -12.20
CA PHE A 110 4.62 -4.28 -11.00
C PHE A 110 5.19 -5.69 -10.85
N TYR A 111 5.27 -6.45 -11.93
CA TYR A 111 5.85 -7.79 -11.89
C TYR A 111 7.31 -7.79 -11.47
N ALA A 112 8.09 -6.81 -11.90
CA ALA A 112 9.46 -6.63 -11.47
C ALA A 112 9.56 -6.39 -9.95
N ALA A 113 8.69 -5.53 -9.41
CA ALA A 113 8.63 -5.27 -7.97
C ALA A 113 8.11 -6.48 -7.17
N ALA A 114 7.10 -7.18 -7.66
CA ALA A 114 6.52 -8.35 -7.00
C ALA A 114 7.35 -9.63 -7.17
N GLY A 115 8.39 -9.59 -8.00
CA GLY A 115 9.28 -10.70 -8.27
C GLY A 115 8.67 -11.85 -9.05
N LYS A 116 7.75 -11.55 -9.98
CA LYS A 116 7.19 -12.57 -10.87
C LYS A 116 8.28 -13.11 -11.81
N PRO A 117 8.52 -14.44 -11.84
CA PRO A 117 9.54 -15.03 -12.70
C PRO A 117 9.32 -14.68 -14.17
N GLY A 118 10.40 -14.32 -14.89
CA GLY A 118 10.36 -14.04 -16.33
C GLY A 118 9.87 -12.64 -16.72
N ALA A 119 9.49 -11.79 -15.76
CA ALA A 119 8.96 -10.46 -16.06
C ALA A 119 10.01 -9.36 -16.19
N SER A 120 11.23 -9.54 -15.65
CA SER A 120 12.31 -8.56 -15.78
C SER A 120 13.68 -9.10 -15.31
N ASN A 121 14.77 -8.58 -15.89
CA ASN A 121 16.15 -8.71 -15.38
C ASN A 121 16.49 -7.64 -14.32
N LEU A 122 15.52 -6.82 -13.90
CA LEU A 122 15.69 -5.85 -12.83
C LEU A 122 15.91 -6.59 -11.51
N ALA A 123 16.85 -6.09 -10.70
CA ALA A 123 17.09 -6.61 -9.37
C ALA A 123 15.78 -6.63 -8.59
N LEU A 124 15.41 -7.80 -8.06
CA LEU A 124 14.28 -7.93 -7.16
C LEU A 124 14.44 -6.92 -6.03
N ALA A 125 13.42 -6.07 -5.83
CA ALA A 125 13.42 -5.16 -4.71
C ALA A 125 13.53 -5.98 -3.41
N ASP A 126 14.50 -5.62 -2.57
CA ASP A 126 14.71 -6.33 -1.30
C ASP A 126 13.68 -5.86 -0.27
N PHE A 127 12.69 -6.73 -0.02
CA PHE A 127 11.67 -6.55 1.00
C PHE A 127 11.96 -7.35 2.27
N SER A 128 13.13 -7.99 2.40
CA SER A 128 13.49 -8.77 3.60
C SER A 128 13.39 -7.97 4.89
N SER A 129 13.64 -6.66 4.83
CA SER A 129 13.47 -5.71 5.94
C SER A 129 12.03 -5.20 6.12
N ALA A 130 11.16 -5.37 5.12
CA ALA A 130 9.81 -4.83 5.12
C ALA A 130 8.83 -5.64 5.97
N SER A 131 9.07 -6.95 6.13
CA SER A 131 8.24 -7.79 6.98
C SER A 131 8.91 -9.10 7.38
N ASP A 132 8.72 -9.48 8.65
CA ASP A 132 9.18 -10.75 9.21
C ASP A 132 8.57 -11.97 8.51
N ILE A 133 7.41 -11.82 7.85
CA ILE A 133 6.74 -12.91 7.12
C ILE A 133 7.55 -13.40 5.91
N LEU A 134 8.50 -12.59 5.43
CA LEU A 134 9.33 -12.91 4.26
C LEU A 134 10.62 -13.65 4.61
N ARG A 135 10.96 -13.81 5.91
CA ARG A 135 12.22 -14.43 6.35
C ARG A 135 12.42 -15.84 5.84
N GLU A 136 11.33 -16.59 5.72
CA GLU A 136 11.34 -18.00 5.33
C GLU A 136 11.03 -18.20 3.83
N LYS A 137 10.77 -17.09 3.10
CA LYS A 137 10.50 -17.12 1.67
C LYS A 137 11.79 -17.42 0.89
N PRO A 138 11.82 -18.43 0.00
CA PRO A 138 12.99 -18.70 -0.82
C PRO A 138 13.43 -17.49 -1.65
N SER A 139 14.75 -17.38 -1.87
CA SER A 139 15.31 -16.41 -2.79
C SER A 139 14.82 -16.71 -4.21
N GLY A 140 14.34 -15.67 -4.92
CA GLY A 140 13.79 -15.81 -6.27
C GLY A 140 12.32 -16.25 -6.35
N ALA A 141 11.68 -16.66 -5.24
CA ALA A 141 10.23 -16.81 -5.21
C ALA A 141 9.54 -15.44 -5.28
N SER A 142 8.40 -15.36 -5.97
CA SER A 142 7.59 -14.14 -6.05
C SER A 142 6.89 -13.81 -4.73
N LEU A 143 6.20 -12.67 -4.69
CA LEU A 143 5.31 -12.27 -3.60
C LEU A 143 3.87 -12.78 -3.78
N GLU A 144 3.68 -13.86 -4.53
CA GLU A 144 2.37 -14.51 -4.68
C GLU A 144 1.81 -14.90 -3.30
N GLY A 145 0.54 -14.57 -3.03
CA GLY A 145 -0.10 -14.79 -1.73
C GLY A 145 0.33 -13.84 -0.59
N TYR A 146 1.43 -13.09 -0.72
CA TYR A 146 1.92 -12.16 0.32
C TYR A 146 1.26 -10.78 0.27
N LEU A 147 0.62 -10.43 -0.85
CA LEU A 147 -0.01 -9.14 -1.06
C LEU A 147 -1.47 -9.20 -0.58
N PHE A 148 -1.69 -8.80 0.67
CA PHE A 148 -2.97 -9.00 1.37
C PHE A 148 -4.17 -8.37 0.63
N PRO A 149 -5.30 -9.08 0.45
CA PRO A 149 -6.52 -8.52 -0.15
C PRO A 149 -7.14 -7.46 0.77
N ASP A 150 -7.26 -6.24 0.29
CA ASP A 150 -7.91 -5.15 1.03
C ASP A 150 -8.21 -3.99 0.08
N THR A 151 -8.79 -2.92 0.62
CA THR A 151 -8.90 -1.64 -0.05
C THR A 151 -7.77 -0.71 0.37
N TYR A 152 -6.99 -0.30 -0.62
CA TYR A 152 -5.82 0.56 -0.46
C TYR A 152 -6.06 1.94 -1.08
N PHE A 153 -5.37 2.93 -0.54
CA PHE A 153 -5.35 4.29 -1.06
C PHE A 153 -3.94 4.63 -1.52
N PHE A 154 -3.68 4.66 -2.82
CA PHE A 154 -2.35 4.93 -3.38
C PHE A 154 -2.28 6.35 -3.92
N TYR A 155 -1.12 6.98 -3.90
CA TYR A 155 -0.93 8.25 -4.59
C TYR A 155 -0.59 8.03 -6.06
N LYS A 156 -1.00 8.94 -6.95
CA LYS A 156 -0.79 8.77 -8.41
C LYS A 156 0.68 8.58 -8.83
N ASN A 157 1.62 9.00 -7.99
CA ASN A 157 3.06 8.88 -8.19
C ASN A 157 3.72 7.81 -7.30
N ASP A 158 2.94 6.97 -6.60
CA ASP A 158 3.50 5.81 -5.89
C ASP A 158 4.20 4.88 -6.89
N SER A 159 5.42 4.45 -6.56
CA SER A 159 6.13 3.45 -7.34
C SER A 159 5.55 2.06 -7.10
N PRO A 160 5.77 1.09 -8.02
CA PRO A 160 5.38 -0.30 -7.80
C PRO A 160 5.93 -0.88 -6.49
N GLU A 161 7.17 -0.56 -6.13
CA GLU A 161 7.81 -1.02 -4.88
C GLU A 161 7.16 -0.42 -3.63
N SER A 162 6.74 0.85 -3.69
CA SER A 162 5.98 1.49 -2.63
C SER A 162 4.63 0.81 -2.43
N ALA A 163 3.93 0.49 -3.53
CA ALA A 163 2.66 -0.20 -3.50
C ALA A 163 2.80 -1.60 -2.89
N VAL A 164 3.79 -2.37 -3.35
CA VAL A 164 4.13 -3.70 -2.79
C VAL A 164 4.45 -3.61 -1.29
N ARG A 165 5.31 -2.66 -0.89
CA ARG A 165 5.67 -2.46 0.53
C ARG A 165 4.43 -2.20 1.39
N LYS A 166 3.54 -1.32 0.92
CA LYS A 166 2.29 -0.99 1.62
C LYS A 166 1.40 -2.22 1.82
N MET A 167 1.31 -3.08 0.81
CA MET A 167 0.54 -4.32 0.89
C MET A 167 1.17 -5.33 1.85
N LEU A 168 2.50 -5.48 1.83
CA LEU A 168 3.23 -6.33 2.78
C LEU A 168 3.10 -5.85 4.23
N GLU A 169 3.17 -4.52 4.44
CA GLU A 169 2.93 -3.93 5.76
C GLU A 169 1.50 -4.18 6.23
N ASN A 170 0.52 -4.13 5.32
CA ASN A 170 -0.87 -4.45 5.67
C ASN A 170 -1.01 -5.93 6.05
N PHE A 171 -0.40 -6.85 5.28
CA PHE A 171 -0.35 -8.26 5.65
C PHE A 171 0.20 -8.44 7.07
N ASN A 172 1.32 -7.81 7.36
CA ASN A 172 1.99 -7.89 8.66
C ASN A 172 1.11 -7.39 9.83
N LYS A 173 0.23 -6.43 9.58
CA LYS A 173 -0.75 -5.90 10.55
C LYS A 173 -1.96 -6.80 10.73
N LYS A 174 -2.37 -7.54 9.68
CA LYS A 174 -3.56 -8.40 9.67
C LYS A 174 -3.29 -9.75 10.32
N ILE A 175 -2.06 -10.25 10.22
CA ILE A 175 -1.66 -11.48 10.91
C ILE A 175 -1.51 -11.20 12.42
N SER A 176 -2.42 -11.77 13.21
CA SER A 176 -2.42 -11.60 14.68
C SER A 176 -1.22 -12.30 15.32
N GLU A 177 -0.84 -11.86 16.53
CA GLU A 177 0.20 -12.55 17.31
C GLU A 177 -0.18 -13.99 17.65
N ASP A 178 -1.47 -14.27 17.80
CA ASP A 178 -1.99 -15.62 18.04
C ASP A 178 -1.77 -16.51 16.82
N LEU A 179 -2.10 -16.03 15.62
CA LEU A 179 -1.85 -16.77 14.38
C LEU A 179 -0.35 -16.96 14.14
N ARG A 180 0.48 -15.94 14.41
CA ARG A 180 1.94 -16.09 14.37
C ARG A 180 2.45 -17.16 15.34
N ARG A 181 1.86 -17.25 16.53
CA ARG A 181 2.20 -18.28 17.51
C ARG A 181 1.77 -19.66 17.03
N GLU A 182 0.55 -19.82 16.52
CA GLU A 182 0.07 -21.09 15.95
C GLU A 182 0.97 -21.55 14.80
N VAL A 183 1.39 -20.65 13.91
CA VAL A 183 2.35 -21.00 12.85
C VAL A 183 3.67 -21.49 13.45
N ARG A 184 4.25 -20.77 14.41
CA ARG A 184 5.50 -21.20 15.07
C ARG A 184 5.36 -22.55 15.78
N GLU A 185 4.24 -22.78 16.46
CA GLU A 185 3.97 -24.01 17.20
C GLU A 185 3.67 -25.20 16.27
N SER A 186 3.17 -24.94 15.06
CA SER A 186 2.95 -25.98 14.05
C SER A 186 4.26 -26.62 13.55
N GLY A 187 5.40 -25.94 13.74
CA GLY A 187 6.70 -26.35 13.22
C GLY A 187 6.82 -26.29 11.69
N LYS A 188 5.85 -25.68 11.01
CA LYS A 188 5.77 -25.57 9.55
C LYS A 188 6.32 -24.23 9.09
N ASN A 189 6.89 -24.21 7.89
CA ASN A 189 7.42 -22.99 7.29
C ASN A 189 6.27 -22.07 6.87
N PHE A 190 6.34 -20.78 7.21
CA PHE A 190 5.32 -19.78 6.89
C PHE A 190 5.06 -19.68 5.38
N TYR A 191 6.10 -19.77 4.55
CA TYR A 191 5.98 -19.82 3.09
C TYR A 191 5.16 -21.02 2.62
N GLU A 192 5.37 -22.20 3.21
CA GLU A 192 4.59 -23.41 2.86
C GLU A 192 3.14 -23.27 3.29
N ILE A 193 2.88 -22.71 4.47
CA ILE A 193 1.52 -22.44 4.96
C ILE A 193 0.80 -21.47 4.01
N LEU A 194 1.48 -20.39 3.60
CA LEU A 194 0.89 -19.41 2.70
C LEU A 194 0.64 -19.97 1.30
N THR A 195 1.58 -20.77 0.79
CA THR A 195 1.42 -21.49 -0.49
C THR A 195 0.23 -22.45 -0.41
N LEU A 196 0.07 -23.17 0.69
CA LEU A 196 -1.07 -24.04 0.91
C LEU A 196 -2.38 -23.24 0.95
N ALA A 197 -2.39 -22.13 1.68
CA ALA A 197 -3.56 -21.27 1.79
C ALA A 197 -3.99 -20.71 0.42
N SER A 198 -3.03 -20.31 -0.42
CA SER A 198 -3.35 -19.82 -1.78
C SER A 198 -3.95 -20.89 -2.67
N LEU A 199 -3.48 -22.14 -2.55
CA LEU A 199 -4.04 -23.27 -3.30
C LEU A 199 -5.46 -23.62 -2.85
N LEU A 200 -5.70 -23.62 -1.54
CA LEU A 200 -7.03 -23.88 -0.98
C LEU A 200 -8.05 -22.82 -1.40
N GLU A 201 -7.62 -21.56 -1.51
CA GLU A 201 -8.48 -20.47 -1.96
C GLU A 201 -8.88 -20.62 -3.44
N GLU A 202 -8.02 -21.22 -4.27
CA GLU A 202 -8.31 -21.50 -5.68
C GLU A 202 -9.23 -22.72 -5.85
N GLU A 203 -9.14 -23.72 -4.98
CA GLU A 203 -9.83 -25.01 -5.16
C GLU A 203 -11.16 -25.19 -4.40
N ALA A 204 -11.40 -24.48 -3.29
CA ALA A 204 -12.42 -24.92 -2.34
C ALA A 204 -13.69 -24.07 -2.29
N PHE A 205 -14.83 -24.73 -2.57
CA PHE A 205 -16.18 -24.14 -2.52
C PHE A 205 -16.81 -24.18 -1.11
N GLU A 206 -16.44 -25.11 -0.21
CA GLU A 206 -16.97 -25.23 1.18
C GLU A 206 -15.88 -25.51 2.24
N ASP A 207 -16.14 -25.12 3.50
CA ASP A 207 -15.18 -25.19 4.64
C ASP A 207 -14.77 -26.60 5.06
N GLU A 208 -15.65 -27.59 4.90
CA GLU A 208 -15.37 -28.99 5.25
C GLU A 208 -14.37 -29.61 4.26
N ASP A 209 -14.51 -29.28 2.98
CA ASP A 209 -13.58 -29.68 1.92
C ASP A 209 -12.20 -29.02 2.12
N ARG A 210 -12.15 -27.75 2.55
CA ARG A 210 -10.89 -27.02 2.84
C ARG A 210 -10.00 -27.80 3.82
N ARG A 211 -10.58 -28.37 4.89
CA ARG A 211 -9.81 -29.12 5.91
C ARG A 211 -9.26 -30.43 5.36
N ILE A 212 -10.06 -31.15 4.58
CA ILE A 212 -9.65 -32.43 3.99
C ILE A 212 -8.53 -32.19 2.96
N ILE A 213 -8.72 -31.22 2.06
CA ILE A 213 -7.73 -30.86 1.04
C ILE A 213 -6.43 -30.38 1.71
N ALA A 214 -6.52 -29.53 2.73
CA ALA A 214 -5.34 -29.08 3.48
C ALA A 214 -4.55 -30.26 4.08
N GLY A 215 -5.25 -31.24 4.66
CA GLY A 215 -4.63 -32.43 5.23
C GLY A 215 -3.93 -33.31 4.19
N ILE A 216 -4.47 -33.41 2.97
CA ILE A 216 -3.85 -34.14 1.85
C ILE A 216 -2.60 -33.42 1.37
N LEU A 217 -2.69 -32.11 1.15
CA LEU A 217 -1.58 -31.31 0.64
C LEU A 217 -0.41 -31.27 1.65
N TRP A 218 -0.68 -31.17 2.97
CA TRP A 218 0.38 -31.29 3.97
C TRP A 218 1.12 -32.63 3.92
N LYS A 219 0.40 -33.74 3.79
CA LYS A 219 1.02 -35.07 3.64
C LYS A 219 1.89 -35.15 2.40
N ARG A 220 1.53 -34.45 1.31
CA ARG A 220 2.35 -34.37 0.09
C ARG A 220 3.62 -33.58 0.31
N ILE A 221 3.54 -32.40 0.94
CA ILE A 221 4.70 -31.56 1.29
C ILE A 221 5.68 -32.34 2.18
N GLU A 222 5.18 -32.96 3.25
CA GLU A 222 6.00 -33.74 4.19
C GLU A 222 6.69 -34.95 3.52
N ALA A 223 6.06 -35.53 2.50
CA ALA A 223 6.62 -36.63 1.72
C ALA A 223 7.51 -36.17 0.55
N GLY A 224 7.73 -34.86 0.37
CA GLY A 224 8.46 -34.31 -0.78
C GLY A 224 7.79 -34.60 -2.13
N MET A 225 6.50 -34.91 -2.13
CA MET A 225 5.74 -35.19 -3.35
C MET A 225 5.33 -33.87 -4.03
N PRO A 226 5.32 -33.82 -5.37
CA PRO A 226 4.74 -32.70 -6.09
C PRO A 226 3.28 -32.49 -5.66
N LEU A 227 2.87 -31.25 -5.44
CA LEU A 227 1.53 -30.96 -4.93
C LEU A 227 0.43 -31.38 -5.91
N GLN A 228 0.73 -31.46 -7.22
CA GLN A 228 -0.19 -31.91 -8.29
C GLN A 228 -1.60 -31.30 -8.19
N VAL A 229 -1.68 -30.08 -7.68
CA VAL A 229 -2.79 -29.15 -7.82
C VAL A 229 -2.79 -28.79 -9.30
N ASP A 230 -3.87 -29.12 -10.01
CA ASP A 230 -4.00 -28.80 -11.42
C ASP A 230 -3.93 -27.28 -11.56
N ALA A 231 -2.76 -26.77 -11.97
CA ALA A 231 -2.69 -25.46 -12.61
C ALA A 231 -3.52 -25.59 -13.88
N LYS A 232 -4.80 -25.17 -13.82
CA LYS A 232 -5.61 -25.10 -15.02
C LYS A 232 -4.84 -24.23 -16.00
N VAL A 233 -4.34 -24.85 -17.06
CA VAL A 233 -3.90 -24.16 -18.25
C VAL A 233 -5.13 -23.39 -18.73
N GLN A 234 -5.23 -22.11 -18.37
CA GLN A 234 -6.23 -21.22 -18.95
C GLN A 234 -5.84 -21.03 -20.42
N THR A 235 -6.38 -21.93 -21.24
CA THR A 235 -6.54 -21.74 -22.68
C THR A 235 -7.96 -21.24 -22.89
N GLY A 236 -8.05 -20.00 -23.38
CA GLY A 236 -9.29 -19.30 -23.71
C GLY A 236 -8.98 -17.89 -24.16
#